data_AF-A0A6B1HKB2-F1
#
_entry.id   AF-A0A6B1HKB2-F1
#
_cell.length_a   1.000
_cell.length_b   1.000
_cell.length_c   1.000
_cell.angle_alpha   90.00
_cell.angle_beta   90.00
_cell.angle_gamma   90.00
#
_symmetry.space_group_name_H-M   'P 1'
#
loop_
_entity.id
_entity.type
_entity.pdbx_description
1 polymer ?
#
loop_
_entity_poly.entity_id
_entity_poly.type
_entity_poly.pdbx_seq_one_letter_code
_entity_poly.pdbx_strand_id
1 'polypeptide(L)'
;MVATANLNARELMEQAVQVMRRSVAEPRADGKSNPLVGAVLWESDGDVETAYRGEFRDGDHAEYTLLERKKQTAKLDNAVLFVTLEPCAPGARQYPKLSCAERIVLARIKEVWVGIEDPDPTVDRRGIRYLQENGVAVHMFDLDLQREIREANKPFLAQALARAEPEEEGAPAETPSLSNLERAIASVDLRDFSSEALDQYRKAANIDDPPGSAAFRRRLLHLGLLEESADGRAVPTGFGLLLFGREPRPALPQAGLLGTIQLEDGREEVRDFDGPQVFAPEQAMQWLRDRLPNPIDRSDARRLEVNKKLWEMVREAVVNALIHRDYSIKGAKCQLTATKHTINVMSPGEPVEPITLEQMRALNAPMLSRNPVLHYVFSRMELAEERGLGLKSLRDGAESAGLPRPRYKWVPPYLSLTIYRNAAALASELAGSTASERLTGDRKTVWEVASTRDEITTRELIERTGYD
;
A
#
# COMPACT_ATOMS: atom_id res chain seq x y z
N MET A 1 18.36 19.76 -14.52
CA MET A 1 17.50 19.84 -15.71
C MET A 1 18.36 20.29 -16.87
N VAL A 2 18.90 19.35 -17.64
CA VAL A 2 19.56 19.63 -18.93
C VAL A 2 18.45 19.74 -19.96
N ALA A 3 18.49 20.81 -20.75
CA ALA A 3 17.41 21.20 -21.64
C ALA A 3 17.16 20.15 -22.74
N THR A 4 15.95 19.59 -22.76
CA THR A 4 15.30 18.82 -23.84
C THR A 4 14.93 19.70 -25.03
N ALA A 5 15.81 20.63 -25.42
CA ALA A 5 15.46 21.79 -26.26
C ALA A 5 15.07 21.46 -27.72
N ASN A 6 15.11 20.20 -28.16
CA ASN A 6 14.69 19.78 -29.50
C ASN A 6 14.00 18.40 -29.56
N LEU A 7 13.59 17.82 -28.42
CA LEU A 7 12.89 16.53 -28.43
C LEU A 7 11.42 16.73 -28.84
N ASN A 8 11.09 16.49 -30.10
CA ASN A 8 9.70 16.34 -30.52
C ASN A 8 9.25 14.89 -30.29
N ALA A 9 8.79 14.60 -29.06
CA ALA A 9 8.34 13.27 -28.68
C ALA A 9 7.29 12.70 -29.64
N ARG A 10 6.40 13.55 -30.17
CA ARG A 10 5.37 13.13 -31.13
C ARG A 10 5.97 12.58 -32.43
N GLU A 11 6.91 13.28 -33.03
CA GLU A 11 7.59 12.84 -34.26
C GLU A 11 8.34 11.52 -34.04
N LEU A 12 8.98 11.35 -32.88
CA LEU A 12 9.71 10.11 -32.54
C LEU A 12 8.76 8.93 -32.30
N MET A 13 7.59 9.17 -31.69
CA MET A 13 6.53 8.16 -31.57
C MET A 13 6.01 7.73 -32.95
N GLU A 14 5.73 8.69 -33.84
CA GLU A 14 5.31 8.42 -35.22
C GLU A 14 6.39 7.65 -35.99
N GLN A 15 7.66 8.02 -35.82
CA GLN A 15 8.79 7.32 -36.41
C GLN A 15 8.89 5.88 -35.89
N ALA A 16 8.68 5.63 -34.60
CA ALA A 16 8.65 4.28 -34.04
C ALA A 16 7.54 3.42 -34.68
N VAL A 17 6.35 3.99 -34.90
CA VAL A 17 5.24 3.32 -35.62
C VAL A 17 5.59 3.04 -37.08
N GLN A 18 6.27 3.97 -37.77
CA GLN A 18 6.73 3.76 -39.14
C GLN A 18 7.79 2.66 -39.24
N VAL A 19 8.73 2.63 -38.30
CA VAL A 19 9.79 1.62 -38.20
C VAL A 19 9.21 0.26 -37.87
N MET A 20 8.22 0.20 -36.97
CA MET A 20 7.50 -1.04 -36.61
C MET A 20 6.95 -1.77 -37.83
N ARG A 21 6.43 -1.03 -38.83
CA ARG A 21 5.88 -1.61 -40.08
C ARG A 21 6.92 -2.32 -40.96
N ARG A 22 8.21 -2.15 -40.67
CA ARG A 22 9.33 -2.85 -41.35
C ARG A 22 9.66 -4.20 -40.70
N SER A 23 9.03 -4.54 -39.57
CA SER A 23 9.28 -5.78 -38.85
C SER A 23 9.12 -7.00 -39.75
N VAL A 24 10.08 -7.93 -39.67
CA VAL A 24 10.06 -9.16 -40.44
C VAL A 24 9.35 -10.24 -39.64
N ALA A 25 8.19 -10.70 -40.11
CA ALA A 25 7.45 -11.77 -39.49
C ALA A 25 8.06 -13.13 -39.89
N GLU A 26 8.62 -13.86 -38.92
CA GLU A 26 9.08 -15.23 -39.16
C GLU A 26 7.91 -16.21 -39.25
N PRO A 27 7.91 -17.14 -40.23
CA PRO A 27 7.07 -18.32 -40.18
C PRO A 27 7.59 -19.26 -39.10
N ARG A 28 6.82 -19.45 -38.02
CA ARG A 28 7.11 -20.47 -37.02
C ARG A 28 6.38 -21.77 -37.33
N ALA A 29 7.03 -22.90 -37.09
CA ALA A 29 6.43 -24.23 -37.24
C ALA A 29 5.24 -24.47 -36.29
N ASP A 30 5.10 -23.66 -35.24
CA ASP A 30 4.04 -23.73 -34.23
C ASP A 30 2.83 -22.81 -34.53
N GLY A 31 2.78 -22.16 -35.71
CA GLY A 31 1.66 -21.30 -36.13
C GLY A 31 1.53 -19.97 -35.37
N LYS A 32 2.49 -19.64 -34.50
CA LYS A 32 2.46 -18.42 -33.68
C LYS A 32 2.81 -17.19 -34.49
N SER A 33 1.95 -16.18 -34.40
CA SER A 33 2.19 -14.84 -34.92
C SER A 33 3.17 -14.07 -34.04
N ASN A 34 4.01 -13.29 -34.71
CA ASN A 34 5.12 -12.56 -34.13
C ASN A 34 4.72 -11.06 -34.05
N PRO A 35 4.88 -10.37 -32.91
CA PRO A 35 4.59 -8.94 -32.86
C PRO A 35 5.50 -8.16 -33.81
N LEU A 36 4.92 -7.15 -34.45
CA LEU A 36 5.62 -6.07 -35.13
C LEU A 36 6.04 -5.07 -34.06
N VAL A 37 7.35 -4.83 -33.94
CA VAL A 37 7.91 -3.92 -32.93
C VAL A 37 8.93 -3.01 -33.60
N GLY A 38 8.75 -1.70 -33.39
CA GLY A 38 9.71 -0.67 -33.75
C GLY A 38 10.24 0.02 -32.51
N ALA A 39 11.52 0.40 -32.56
CA ALA A 39 12.16 1.16 -31.51
C ALA A 39 12.99 2.31 -32.13
N VAL A 40 13.01 3.44 -31.44
CA VAL A 40 13.75 4.65 -31.81
C VAL A 40 14.49 5.14 -30.59
N LEU A 41 15.79 5.34 -30.71
CA LEU A 41 16.65 5.89 -29.66
C LEU A 41 17.07 7.29 -30.08
N TRP A 42 16.69 8.27 -29.27
CA TRP A 42 17.10 9.66 -29.44
C TRP A 42 18.22 9.99 -28.44
N GLU A 43 19.31 10.58 -28.92
CA GLU A 43 20.42 11.03 -28.10
C GLU A 43 20.46 12.56 -27.98
N SER A 44 21.08 13.07 -26.91
CA SER A 44 21.06 14.51 -26.57
C SER A 44 21.75 15.43 -27.59
N ASP A 45 22.54 14.87 -28.51
CA ASP A 45 23.15 15.58 -29.64
C ASP A 45 22.24 15.65 -30.88
N GLY A 46 21.05 15.07 -30.80
CA GLY A 46 20.07 15.01 -31.88
C GLY A 46 20.21 13.79 -32.78
N ASP A 47 21.12 12.86 -32.49
CA ASP A 47 21.20 11.60 -33.23
C ASP A 47 19.97 10.74 -32.95
N VAL A 48 19.44 10.11 -34.01
CA VAL A 48 18.26 9.26 -33.95
C VAL A 48 18.58 7.95 -34.64
N GLU A 49 18.70 6.90 -33.83
CA GLU A 49 18.89 5.55 -34.32
C GLU A 49 17.58 4.77 -34.23
N THR A 50 17.32 3.91 -35.20
CA THR A 50 16.06 3.14 -35.23
C THR A 50 16.35 1.67 -35.37
N ALA A 51 15.46 0.83 -34.84
CA ALA A 51 15.50 -0.60 -35.10
C ALA A 51 14.10 -1.18 -35.16
N TYR A 52 13.95 -2.27 -35.91
CA TYR A 52 12.72 -3.05 -35.94
C TYR A 52 13.01 -4.51 -35.65
N ARG A 53 11.97 -5.24 -35.29
CA ARG A 53 12.10 -6.66 -35.00
C ARG A 53 12.55 -7.44 -36.23
N GLY A 54 13.60 -8.24 -36.09
CA GLY A 54 14.16 -9.05 -37.17
C GLY A 54 15.07 -8.29 -38.14
N GLU A 55 15.53 -7.08 -37.82
CA GLU A 55 16.36 -6.26 -38.73
C GLU A 55 17.69 -6.92 -39.15
N PHE A 56 18.43 -7.54 -38.22
CA PHE A 56 19.72 -8.18 -38.52
C PHE A 56 19.69 -9.69 -38.46
N ARG A 57 18.91 -10.26 -37.55
CA ARG A 57 18.75 -11.70 -37.38
C ARG A 57 17.32 -12.01 -37.02
N ASP A 58 16.85 -13.14 -37.51
CA ASP A 58 15.58 -13.72 -37.13
C ASP A 58 15.49 -13.81 -35.60
N GLY A 59 14.43 -13.22 -35.05
CA GLY A 59 14.07 -13.26 -33.65
C GLY A 59 14.65 -12.12 -32.80
N ASP A 60 15.51 -11.27 -33.35
CA ASP A 60 16.08 -10.13 -32.63
C ASP A 60 14.98 -9.09 -32.34
N HIS A 61 14.88 -8.70 -31.08
CA HIS A 61 13.97 -7.63 -30.65
C HIS A 61 14.50 -6.27 -31.11
N ALA A 62 13.60 -5.31 -31.33
CA ALA A 62 13.99 -3.97 -31.78
C ALA A 62 14.95 -3.30 -30.78
N GLU A 63 14.65 -3.38 -29.49
CA GLU A 63 15.46 -2.82 -28.40
C GLU A 63 16.82 -3.52 -28.29
N TYR A 64 16.86 -4.85 -28.50
CA TYR A 64 18.11 -5.60 -28.53
C TYR A 64 19.01 -5.13 -29.68
N THR A 65 18.46 -5.00 -30.89
CA THR A 65 19.21 -4.51 -32.05
C THR A 65 19.78 -3.12 -31.78
N LEU A 66 18.98 -2.22 -31.24
CA LEU A 66 19.43 -0.87 -30.93
C LEU A 66 20.60 -0.87 -29.93
N LEU A 67 20.41 -1.50 -28.77
CA LEU A 67 21.37 -1.40 -27.66
C LEU A 67 22.63 -2.25 -27.89
N GLU A 68 22.49 -3.45 -28.45
CA GLU A 68 23.58 -4.45 -28.46
C GLU A 68 24.23 -4.61 -29.84
N ARG A 69 23.59 -4.13 -30.92
CA ARG A 69 24.15 -4.18 -32.28
C ARG A 69 24.57 -2.81 -32.80
N LYS A 70 23.71 -1.80 -32.64
CA LYS A 70 23.97 -0.46 -33.20
C LYS A 70 24.73 0.45 -32.23
N LYS A 71 24.40 0.38 -30.93
CA LYS A 71 24.90 1.30 -29.90
C LYS A 71 25.70 0.61 -28.78
N GLN A 72 26.32 -0.55 -29.07
CA GLN A 72 27.02 -1.39 -28.08
C GLN A 72 28.09 -0.66 -27.26
N THR A 73 28.75 0.34 -27.84
CA THR A 73 29.83 1.12 -27.19
C THR A 73 29.42 2.55 -26.84
N ALA A 74 28.18 2.94 -27.12
CA ALA A 74 27.68 4.30 -26.89
C ALA A 74 27.29 4.48 -25.41
N LYS A 75 27.42 5.72 -24.91
CA LYS A 75 26.95 6.09 -23.57
C LYS A 75 25.54 6.66 -23.68
N LEU A 76 24.56 5.92 -23.18
CA LEU A 76 23.14 6.24 -23.35
C LEU A 76 22.50 6.89 -22.12
N ASP A 77 23.30 7.41 -21.18
CA ASP A 77 22.82 8.00 -19.91
C ASP A 77 21.84 9.18 -20.09
N ASN A 78 21.87 9.84 -21.25
CA ASN A 78 20.99 10.96 -21.62
C ASN A 78 20.08 10.64 -22.82
N ALA A 79 19.99 9.37 -23.23
CA ALA A 79 19.14 8.97 -24.34
C ALA A 79 17.70 8.75 -23.89
N VAL A 80 16.77 8.92 -24.84
CA VAL A 80 15.34 8.61 -24.67
C VAL A 80 14.97 7.51 -25.65
N LEU A 81 14.34 6.45 -25.15
CA LEU A 81 13.95 5.30 -25.97
C LEU A 81 12.43 5.31 -26.22
N PHE A 82 12.02 5.20 -27.47
CA PHE A 82 10.64 5.04 -27.89
C PHE A 82 10.46 3.63 -28.43
N VAL A 83 9.49 2.87 -27.94
CA VAL A 83 9.25 1.49 -28.36
C VAL A 83 7.75 1.25 -28.54
N THR A 84 7.35 0.57 -29.62
CA THR A 84 5.92 0.41 -29.93
C THR A 84 5.21 -0.65 -29.08
N LEU A 85 5.94 -1.57 -28.45
CA LEU A 85 5.40 -2.61 -27.58
C LEU A 85 6.20 -2.65 -26.27
N GLU A 86 5.57 -3.05 -25.17
CA GLU A 86 6.24 -3.18 -23.87
C GLU A 86 7.54 -4.01 -23.95
N PRO A 87 8.67 -3.49 -23.43
CA PRO A 87 9.91 -4.26 -23.34
C PRO A 87 9.74 -5.51 -22.49
N CYS A 88 10.22 -6.66 -22.97
CA CYS A 88 10.06 -7.91 -22.24
C CYS A 88 10.74 -7.85 -20.85
N ALA A 89 10.08 -8.47 -19.86
CA ALA A 89 10.46 -8.41 -18.45
C ALA A 89 11.61 -9.38 -18.09
N PRO A 90 12.29 -9.19 -16.94
CA PRO A 90 13.26 -10.15 -16.43
C PRO A 90 12.67 -11.57 -16.33
N GLY A 91 13.43 -12.56 -16.78
CA GLY A 91 13.00 -13.97 -16.79
C GLY A 91 12.08 -14.37 -17.97
N ALA A 92 11.65 -13.43 -18.83
CA ALA A 92 10.89 -13.75 -20.04
C ALA A 92 11.74 -14.44 -21.14
N ARG A 93 13.07 -14.45 -20.97
CA ARG A 93 14.03 -15.10 -21.86
C ARG A 93 14.70 -16.26 -21.11
N GLN A 94 14.93 -17.38 -21.81
CA GLN A 94 15.68 -18.49 -21.23
C GLN A 94 17.12 -18.04 -20.90
N TYR A 95 17.51 -18.24 -19.64
CA TYR A 95 18.88 -18.01 -19.17
C TYR A 95 19.89 -18.69 -20.13
N PRO A 96 20.96 -18.01 -20.57
CA PRO A 96 21.58 -16.78 -20.04
C PRO A 96 21.16 -15.47 -20.75
N LYS A 97 20.07 -15.45 -21.52
CA LYS A 97 19.69 -14.25 -22.29
C LYS A 97 19.01 -13.20 -21.40
N LEU A 98 19.57 -11.99 -21.36
CA LEU A 98 18.93 -10.83 -20.71
C LEU A 98 17.68 -10.38 -21.48
N SER A 99 16.70 -9.88 -20.74
CA SER A 99 15.48 -9.26 -21.25
C SER A 99 15.74 -7.85 -21.80
N CYS A 100 14.78 -7.27 -22.52
CA CYS A 100 14.91 -5.90 -23.02
C CYS A 100 14.89 -4.89 -21.87
N ALA A 101 14.04 -5.08 -20.86
CA ALA A 101 13.96 -4.21 -19.70
C ALA A 101 15.28 -4.18 -18.90
N GLU A 102 15.92 -5.35 -18.69
CA GLU A 102 17.25 -5.42 -18.07
C GLU A 102 18.32 -4.67 -18.87
N ARG A 103 18.30 -4.78 -20.21
CA ARG A 103 19.25 -4.06 -21.07
C ARG A 103 19.09 -2.55 -21.00
N ILE A 104 17.86 -2.05 -20.95
CA ILE A 104 17.58 -0.61 -20.83
C ILE A 104 18.17 -0.07 -19.52
N VAL A 105 17.98 -0.78 -18.40
CA VAL A 105 18.54 -0.40 -17.09
C VAL A 105 20.07 -0.46 -17.12
N LEU A 106 20.66 -1.52 -17.69
CA LEU A 106 22.12 -1.64 -17.83
C LEU A 106 22.73 -0.56 -18.73
N ALA A 107 22.00 -0.13 -19.76
CA ALA A 107 22.36 0.99 -20.64
C ALA A 107 22.21 2.37 -19.97
N ARG A 108 21.63 2.42 -18.75
CA ARG A 108 21.40 3.64 -17.95
C ARG A 108 20.49 4.67 -18.62
N ILE A 109 19.62 4.23 -19.51
CA ILE A 109 18.58 5.06 -20.11
C ILE A 109 17.59 5.45 -19.01
N LYS A 110 17.29 6.75 -18.89
CA LYS A 110 16.44 7.29 -17.81
C LYS A 110 15.01 7.57 -18.22
N GLU A 111 14.70 7.54 -19.52
CA GLU A 111 13.37 7.86 -20.03
C GLU A 111 13.00 6.93 -21.19
N VAL A 112 11.81 6.31 -21.09
CA VAL A 112 11.28 5.36 -22.07
C VAL A 112 9.82 5.68 -22.36
N TRP A 113 9.47 5.73 -23.64
CA TRP A 113 8.10 5.88 -24.13
C TRP A 113 7.64 4.56 -24.74
N VAL A 114 6.48 4.07 -24.31
CA VAL A 114 5.93 2.76 -24.69
C VAL A 114 4.62 2.93 -25.46
N GLY A 115 4.51 2.24 -26.60
CA GLY A 115 3.34 2.27 -27.47
C GLY A 115 2.12 1.60 -26.85
N ILE A 116 2.14 0.28 -26.75
CA ILE A 116 1.07 -0.49 -26.12
C ILE A 116 1.65 -1.48 -25.10
N GLU A 117 0.86 -1.80 -24.08
CA GLU A 117 1.15 -2.89 -23.13
C GLU A 117 1.08 -4.24 -23.86
N ASP A 118 1.93 -5.20 -23.48
CA ASP A 118 1.86 -6.57 -24.00
C ASP A 118 0.80 -7.37 -23.21
N PRO A 119 -0.26 -7.88 -23.86
CA PRO A 119 -1.32 -8.62 -23.18
C PRO A 119 -0.94 -10.07 -22.79
N ASP A 120 0.27 -10.53 -23.11
CA ASP A 120 0.72 -11.87 -22.69
C ASP A 120 0.83 -11.94 -21.15
N PRO A 121 0.18 -12.91 -20.48
CA PRO A 121 0.18 -13.05 -19.01
C PRO A 121 1.58 -13.38 -18.44
N THR A 122 2.51 -13.86 -19.28
CA THR A 122 3.92 -14.01 -18.90
C THR A 122 4.70 -12.70 -18.97
N VAL A 123 4.09 -11.61 -19.41
CA VAL A 123 4.70 -10.28 -19.52
C VAL A 123 3.93 -9.23 -18.71
N ASP A 124 2.63 -9.39 -18.48
CA ASP A 124 1.68 -8.48 -17.80
C ASP A 124 2.34 -7.43 -16.88
N ARG A 125 2.69 -6.29 -17.50
CA ARG A 125 3.25 -5.07 -16.88
C ARG A 125 4.55 -5.26 -16.09
N ARG A 126 5.17 -6.43 -16.16
CA ARG A 126 6.41 -6.73 -15.43
C ARG A 126 7.59 -5.98 -16.03
N GLY A 127 7.54 -5.65 -17.33
CA GLY A 127 8.58 -4.89 -18.01
C GLY A 127 8.55 -3.42 -17.60
N ILE A 128 7.39 -2.77 -17.73
CA ILE A 128 7.17 -1.38 -17.32
C ILE A 128 7.47 -1.20 -15.82
N ARG A 129 6.94 -2.11 -14.98
CA ARG A 129 7.18 -2.05 -13.53
C ARG A 129 8.66 -2.16 -13.18
N TYR A 130 9.39 -3.09 -13.81
CA TYR A 130 10.83 -3.24 -13.58
C TYR A 130 11.61 -1.97 -13.95
N LEU A 131 11.26 -1.29 -15.05
CA LEU A 131 11.87 -0.03 -15.45
C LEU A 131 11.64 1.06 -14.39
N GLN A 132 10.39 1.22 -13.93
CA GLN A 132 10.02 2.21 -12.92
C GLN A 132 10.71 1.95 -11.56
N GLU A 133 10.76 0.69 -11.11
CA GLU A 133 11.45 0.28 -9.87
C GLU A 133 12.97 0.54 -9.92
N ASN A 134 13.56 0.61 -11.12
CA ASN A 134 14.97 0.92 -11.34
C ASN A 134 15.22 2.41 -11.70
N GLY A 135 14.23 3.29 -11.50
CA GLY A 135 14.38 4.73 -11.65
C GLY A 135 14.33 5.26 -13.08
N VAL A 136 13.75 4.48 -14.01
CA VAL A 136 13.48 4.90 -15.40
C VAL A 136 12.09 5.54 -15.46
N ALA A 137 11.98 6.76 -15.97
CA ALA A 137 10.70 7.41 -16.26
C ALA A 137 10.03 6.73 -17.46
N VAL A 138 8.80 6.22 -17.28
CA VAL A 138 8.05 5.54 -18.34
C VAL A 138 6.82 6.36 -18.71
N HIS A 139 6.66 6.63 -20.00
CA HIS A 139 5.53 7.35 -20.59
C HIS A 139 4.82 6.48 -21.62
N MET A 140 3.55 6.74 -21.89
CA MET A 140 2.78 6.03 -22.92
C MET A 140 2.64 6.88 -24.18
N PHE A 141 2.57 6.23 -25.35
CA PHE A 141 2.30 6.92 -26.61
C PHE A 141 0.89 7.52 -26.64
N ASP A 142 0.68 8.50 -27.52
CA ASP A 142 -0.63 9.09 -27.75
C ASP A 142 -1.66 8.04 -28.23
N LEU A 143 -2.92 8.21 -27.81
CA LEU A 143 -4.00 7.23 -28.00
C LEU A 143 -4.26 6.85 -29.47
N ASP A 144 -4.07 7.77 -30.41
CA ASP A 144 -4.21 7.52 -31.84
C ASP A 144 -3.12 6.58 -32.37
N LEU A 145 -1.86 6.80 -31.98
CA LEU A 145 -0.75 5.92 -32.31
C LEU A 145 -0.89 4.55 -31.65
N GLN A 146 -1.40 4.50 -30.41
CA GLN A 146 -1.69 3.21 -29.77
C GLN A 146 -2.74 2.40 -30.57
N ARG A 147 -3.75 3.06 -31.14
CA ARG A 147 -4.76 2.39 -31.98
C ARG A 147 -4.12 1.82 -33.25
N GLU A 148 -3.23 2.58 -33.90
CA GLU A 148 -2.49 2.09 -35.06
C GLU A 148 -1.62 0.87 -34.73
N ILE A 149 -0.93 0.89 -33.59
CA ILE A 149 -0.10 -0.23 -33.14
C ILE A 149 -0.95 -1.47 -32.85
N ARG A 150 -2.12 -1.31 -32.20
CA ARG A 150 -3.05 -2.42 -31.92
C ARG A 150 -3.60 -3.04 -33.21
N GLU A 151 -4.00 -2.21 -34.18
CA GLU A 151 -4.50 -2.71 -35.47
C GLU A 151 -3.40 -3.46 -36.25
N ALA A 152 -2.18 -2.94 -36.28
CA ALA A 152 -1.05 -3.61 -36.93
C ALA A 152 -0.69 -4.96 -36.28
N ASN A 153 -0.86 -5.07 -34.95
CA ASN A 153 -0.56 -6.27 -34.17
C ASN A 153 -1.77 -7.16 -33.87
N LYS A 154 -2.91 -6.93 -34.53
CA LYS A 154 -4.17 -7.64 -34.23
C LYS A 154 -4.06 -9.17 -34.18
N PRO A 155 -3.36 -9.87 -35.10
CA PRO A 155 -3.19 -11.32 -35.01
C PRO A 155 -2.38 -11.76 -33.79
N PHE A 156 -1.33 -11.00 -33.45
CA PHE A 156 -0.50 -11.25 -32.28
C PHE A 156 -1.28 -11.05 -30.99
N LEU A 157 -1.98 -9.92 -30.86
CA LEU A 157 -2.78 -9.60 -29.68
C LEU A 157 -3.91 -10.63 -29.51
N ALA A 158 -4.57 -11.06 -30.59
CA ALA A 158 -5.59 -12.09 -30.52
C ALA A 158 -5.03 -13.44 -30.05
N GLN A 159 -3.85 -13.85 -30.52
CA GLN A 159 -3.20 -15.08 -30.04
C GLN A 159 -2.65 -14.96 -28.62
N ALA A 160 -2.15 -13.80 -28.22
CA ALA A 160 -1.69 -13.54 -26.86
C ALA A 160 -2.86 -13.57 -25.88
N LEU A 161 -4.00 -12.96 -26.25
CA LEU A 161 -5.25 -13.03 -25.50
C LEU A 161 -5.81 -14.47 -25.47
N ALA A 162 -5.76 -15.21 -26.57
CA ALA A 162 -6.19 -16.61 -26.60
C ALA A 162 -5.28 -17.56 -25.80
N ARG A 163 -4.01 -17.18 -25.55
CA ARG A 163 -3.13 -17.87 -24.59
C ARG A 163 -3.35 -17.40 -23.15
N ALA A 164 -3.91 -16.22 -22.97
CA ALA A 164 -4.40 -15.72 -21.69
C ALA A 164 -5.75 -16.36 -21.32
N GLU A 165 -6.53 -16.83 -22.30
CA GLU A 165 -7.63 -17.76 -22.10
C GLU A 165 -7.04 -19.16 -21.81
N PRO A 166 -7.23 -19.72 -20.61
CA PRO A 166 -6.61 -20.99 -20.25
C PRO A 166 -7.25 -22.15 -21.04
N GLU A 167 -6.43 -22.92 -21.76
CA GLU A 167 -6.79 -24.29 -22.16
C GLU A 167 -7.07 -25.12 -20.89
N GLU A 168 -8.32 -25.61 -20.81
CA GLU A 168 -8.96 -26.62 -19.93
C GLU A 168 -7.99 -27.52 -19.12
N GLU A 169 -8.14 -27.85 -17.83
CA GLU A 169 -9.29 -28.09 -16.93
C GLU A 169 -8.76 -27.89 -15.48
N GLY A 170 -9.45 -27.10 -14.64
CA GLY A 170 -9.31 -27.24 -13.17
C GLY A 170 -8.86 -26.03 -12.32
N ALA A 171 -8.71 -24.82 -12.85
CA ALA A 171 -8.50 -23.64 -12.01
C ALA A 171 -9.38 -22.47 -12.49
N PRO A 172 -10.27 -21.90 -11.65
CA PRO A 172 -11.08 -20.76 -12.03
C PRO A 172 -10.19 -19.55 -12.33
N ALA A 173 -10.58 -18.77 -13.35
CA ALA A 173 -9.96 -17.51 -13.70
C ALA A 173 -9.74 -16.66 -12.43
N GLU A 174 -8.49 -16.32 -12.13
CA GLU A 174 -8.20 -15.43 -11.00
C GLU A 174 -8.88 -14.08 -11.28
N THR A 175 -9.98 -13.83 -10.57
CA THR A 175 -10.59 -12.51 -10.49
C THR A 175 -9.48 -11.49 -10.22
N PRO A 176 -9.40 -10.36 -10.97
CA PRO A 176 -8.41 -9.34 -10.70
C PRO A 176 -8.53 -8.92 -9.24
N SER A 177 -7.51 -9.27 -8.48
CA SER A 177 -7.55 -9.20 -7.04
C SER A 177 -6.67 -8.06 -6.58
N LEU A 178 -7.24 -7.14 -5.78
CA LEU A 178 -6.51 -5.98 -5.27
C LEU A 178 -5.47 -6.39 -4.21
N SER A 179 -5.58 -7.61 -3.66
CA SER A 179 -4.70 -8.12 -2.62
C SER A 179 -4.68 -9.64 -2.62
N ASN A 180 -3.50 -10.24 -2.41
CA ASN A 180 -3.37 -11.69 -2.19
C ASN A 180 -4.26 -12.23 -1.05
N LEU A 181 -4.80 -11.36 -0.20
CA LEU A 181 -5.75 -11.72 0.85
C LEU A 181 -7.16 -12.03 0.34
N GLU A 182 -7.51 -11.69 -0.90
CA GLU A 182 -8.83 -12.02 -1.47
C GLU A 182 -8.87 -13.46 -1.99
N ARG A 183 -7.71 -14.12 -2.11
CA ARG A 183 -7.61 -15.51 -2.55
C ARG A 183 -7.87 -16.47 -1.41
N ALA A 184 -8.50 -17.59 -1.73
CA ALA A 184 -8.65 -18.74 -0.83
C ALA A 184 -7.29 -19.24 -0.31
N ILE A 185 -7.25 -19.60 0.96
CA ILE A 185 -6.11 -20.30 1.55
C ILE A 185 -6.47 -21.78 1.62
N ALA A 186 -5.91 -22.59 0.72
CA ALA A 186 -6.24 -24.01 0.57
C ALA A 186 -6.08 -24.85 1.86
N SER A 187 -5.19 -24.43 2.77
CA SER A 187 -4.94 -25.10 4.04
C SER A 187 -5.93 -24.75 5.15
N VAL A 188 -6.93 -23.90 4.89
CA VAL A 188 -7.82 -23.31 5.90
C VAL A 188 -9.27 -23.72 5.61
N ASP A 189 -10.03 -23.98 6.66
CA ASP A 189 -11.42 -24.44 6.61
C ASP A 189 -12.35 -23.47 7.33
N LEU A 190 -13.64 -23.48 6.99
CA LEU A 190 -14.66 -22.69 7.69
C LEU A 190 -14.68 -22.93 9.22
N ARG A 191 -14.28 -24.12 9.67
CA ARG A 191 -14.16 -24.46 11.10
C ARG A 191 -13.10 -23.65 11.83
N ASP A 192 -12.14 -23.07 11.11
CA ASP A 192 -11.09 -22.21 11.67
C ASP A 192 -11.63 -20.80 12.01
N PHE A 193 -12.84 -20.45 11.56
CA PHE A 193 -13.50 -19.22 12.00
C PHE A 193 -14.03 -19.33 13.43
N SER A 194 -13.92 -18.24 14.17
CA SER A 194 -14.55 -18.03 15.48
C SER A 194 -16.05 -17.82 15.29
N SER A 195 -16.86 -18.70 15.88
CA SER A 195 -18.32 -18.56 15.93
C SER A 195 -18.74 -17.28 16.64
N GLU A 196 -17.99 -16.88 17.68
CA GLU A 196 -18.23 -15.65 18.42
C GLU A 196 -18.03 -14.42 17.54
N ALA A 197 -16.94 -14.39 16.76
CA ALA A 197 -16.62 -13.26 15.88
C ALA A 197 -17.64 -13.11 14.75
N LEU A 198 -18.07 -14.23 14.15
CA LEU A 198 -19.10 -14.23 13.11
C LEU A 198 -20.47 -13.80 13.66
N ASP A 199 -20.86 -14.25 14.86
CA ASP A 199 -22.13 -13.82 15.46
C ASP A 199 -22.09 -12.35 15.90
N GLN A 200 -20.95 -11.85 16.40
CA GLN A 200 -20.79 -10.44 16.70
C GLN A 200 -20.88 -9.58 15.44
N TYR A 201 -20.23 -9.99 14.35
CA TYR A 201 -20.38 -9.32 13.05
C TYR A 201 -21.83 -9.33 12.59
N ARG A 202 -22.50 -10.49 12.64
CA ARG A 202 -23.91 -10.63 12.26
C ARG A 202 -24.81 -9.67 13.04
N LYS A 203 -24.65 -9.61 14.38
CA LYS A 203 -25.43 -8.73 15.25
C LYS A 203 -25.17 -7.26 14.95
N ALA A 204 -23.91 -6.83 14.88
CA ALA A 204 -23.56 -5.44 14.62
C ALA A 204 -23.99 -4.99 13.21
N ALA A 205 -23.86 -5.88 12.23
CA ALA A 205 -24.28 -5.61 10.86
C ALA A 205 -25.80 -5.74 10.63
N ASN A 206 -26.60 -6.02 11.66
CA ASN A 206 -28.04 -6.27 11.57
C ASN A 206 -28.40 -7.31 10.49
N ILE A 207 -27.72 -8.46 10.51
CA ILE A 207 -27.96 -9.58 9.60
C ILE A 207 -28.84 -10.62 10.29
N ASP A 208 -29.99 -10.92 9.72
CA ASP A 208 -30.93 -11.90 10.28
C ASP A 208 -30.45 -13.35 10.10
N ASP A 209 -29.71 -13.61 9.03
CA ASP A 209 -29.23 -14.94 8.66
C ASP A 209 -28.22 -15.47 9.71
N PRO A 210 -28.48 -16.63 10.35
CA PRO A 210 -27.60 -17.14 11.39
C PRO A 210 -26.23 -17.56 10.81
N PRO A 211 -25.14 -17.52 11.61
CA PRO A 211 -23.84 -17.96 11.16
C PRO A 211 -23.91 -19.44 10.73
N GLY A 212 -23.38 -19.74 9.54
CA GLY A 212 -23.42 -21.09 8.95
C GLY A 212 -24.63 -21.37 8.05
N SER A 213 -25.63 -20.51 7.99
CA SER A 213 -26.71 -20.62 6.99
C SER A 213 -26.17 -20.38 5.56
N ALA A 214 -26.84 -20.96 4.56
CA ALA A 214 -26.47 -20.75 3.15
C ALA A 214 -26.54 -19.26 2.75
N ALA A 215 -27.51 -18.53 3.28
CA ALA A 215 -27.65 -17.09 3.06
C ALA A 215 -26.48 -16.30 3.66
N PHE A 216 -26.09 -16.61 4.91
CA PHE A 216 -24.93 -15.99 5.54
C PHE A 216 -23.62 -16.33 4.80
N ARG A 217 -23.43 -17.60 4.42
CA ARG A 217 -22.29 -18.03 3.59
C ARG A 217 -22.22 -17.26 2.27
N ARG A 218 -23.35 -17.08 1.59
CA ARG A 218 -23.43 -16.30 0.34
C ARG A 218 -23.03 -14.84 0.53
N ARG A 219 -23.37 -14.22 1.67
CA ARG A 219 -22.90 -12.87 1.99
C ARG A 219 -21.39 -12.81 2.13
N LEU A 220 -20.79 -13.77 2.83
CA LEU A 220 -19.33 -13.83 2.99
C LEU A 220 -18.61 -14.06 1.65
N LEU A 221 -19.19 -14.88 0.75
CA LEU A 221 -18.71 -15.03 -0.63
C LEU A 221 -18.75 -13.71 -1.39
N HIS A 222 -19.89 -12.99 -1.35
CA HIS A 222 -20.01 -11.69 -2.03
C HIS A 222 -19.05 -10.62 -1.51
N LEU A 223 -18.65 -10.70 -0.23
CA LEU A 223 -17.68 -9.78 0.38
C LEU A 223 -16.22 -10.16 0.11
N GLY A 224 -15.95 -11.28 -0.56
CA GLY A 224 -14.58 -11.79 -0.77
C GLY A 224 -13.94 -12.32 0.51
N LEU A 225 -14.74 -12.70 1.51
CA LEU A 225 -14.26 -13.32 2.75
C LEU A 225 -14.17 -14.85 2.64
N LEU A 226 -14.92 -15.40 1.69
CA LEU A 226 -14.87 -16.79 1.26
C LEU A 226 -14.71 -16.82 -0.26
N GLU A 227 -14.14 -17.88 -0.77
CA GLU A 227 -14.14 -18.23 -2.19
C GLU A 227 -14.77 -19.62 -2.35
N GLU A 228 -15.36 -19.89 -3.51
CA GLU A 228 -15.86 -21.23 -3.83
C GLU A 228 -14.78 -22.00 -4.59
N SER A 229 -14.30 -23.09 -3.99
CA SER A 229 -13.34 -23.98 -4.63
C SER A 229 -13.98 -24.80 -5.74
N ALA A 230 -13.16 -25.43 -6.59
CA ALA A 230 -13.62 -26.20 -7.76
C ALA A 230 -14.59 -27.35 -7.43
N ASP A 231 -14.62 -27.83 -6.18
CA ASP A 231 -15.54 -28.87 -5.70
C ASP A 231 -16.82 -28.31 -5.02
N GLY A 232 -17.05 -27.00 -5.11
CA GLY A 232 -18.23 -26.31 -4.55
C GLY A 232 -18.16 -26.02 -3.05
N ARG A 233 -17.02 -26.31 -2.39
CA ARG A 233 -16.82 -25.94 -0.99
C ARG A 233 -16.42 -24.48 -0.86
N ALA A 234 -16.97 -23.80 0.15
CA ALA A 234 -16.49 -22.47 0.51
C ALA A 234 -15.21 -22.58 1.35
N VAL A 235 -14.18 -21.86 0.92
CA VAL A 235 -12.86 -21.82 1.53
C VAL A 235 -12.59 -20.39 2.01
N PRO A 236 -12.09 -20.20 3.24
CA PRO A 236 -11.68 -18.89 3.72
C PRO A 236 -10.62 -18.21 2.86
N THR A 237 -10.84 -16.93 2.58
CA THR A 237 -9.80 -16.06 2.02
C THR A 237 -8.89 -15.53 3.12
N GLY A 238 -7.77 -14.91 2.74
CA GLY A 238 -6.92 -14.21 3.70
C GLY A 238 -7.67 -13.14 4.50
N PHE A 239 -8.58 -12.37 3.88
CA PHE A 239 -9.41 -11.40 4.59
C PHE A 239 -10.39 -12.06 5.56
N GLY A 240 -11.04 -13.15 5.14
CA GLY A 240 -11.91 -13.93 6.02
C GLY A 240 -11.15 -14.45 7.24
N LEU A 241 -9.96 -15.00 7.02
CA LEU A 241 -9.12 -15.53 8.10
C LEU A 241 -8.58 -14.43 9.03
N LEU A 242 -8.16 -13.28 8.50
CA LEU A 242 -7.74 -12.15 9.35
C LEU A 242 -8.87 -11.69 10.27
N LEU A 243 -10.06 -11.46 9.70
CA LEU A 243 -11.18 -10.90 10.44
C LEU A 243 -11.74 -11.87 11.48
N PHE A 244 -11.93 -13.14 11.09
CA PHE A 244 -12.73 -14.09 11.85
C PHE A 244 -11.97 -15.34 12.29
N GLY A 245 -10.73 -15.55 11.88
CA GLY A 245 -9.93 -16.72 12.24
C GLY A 245 -9.64 -16.80 13.74
N ARG A 246 -9.77 -17.99 14.33
CA ARG A 246 -9.37 -18.24 15.72
C ARG A 246 -7.87 -18.11 15.91
N GLU A 247 -7.11 -18.62 14.94
CA GLU A 247 -5.65 -18.62 14.91
C GLU A 247 -5.18 -18.32 13.47
N PRO A 248 -5.21 -17.05 13.02
CA PRO A 248 -4.78 -16.67 11.67
C PRO A 248 -3.28 -16.82 11.41
N ARG A 249 -2.43 -16.78 12.44
CA ARG A 249 -0.96 -16.70 12.30
C ARG A 249 -0.28 -17.86 11.56
N PRO A 250 -0.69 -19.13 11.73
CA PRO A 250 -0.08 -20.25 11.00
C PRO A 250 -0.15 -20.08 9.48
N ALA A 251 -1.22 -19.46 8.97
CA ALA A 251 -1.37 -19.18 7.54
C ALA A 251 -0.93 -17.75 7.16
N LEU A 252 -1.09 -16.78 8.07
CA LEU A 252 -0.78 -15.38 7.88
C LEU A 252 0.14 -14.90 9.00
N PRO A 253 1.47 -15.11 8.92
CA PRO A 253 2.42 -14.77 9.99
C PRO A 253 2.36 -13.31 10.44
N GLN A 254 1.92 -12.43 9.54
CA GLN A 254 1.75 -11.01 9.75
C GLN A 254 0.45 -10.60 10.45
N ALA A 255 -0.43 -11.55 10.76
CA ALA A 255 -1.70 -11.30 11.44
C ALA A 255 -1.51 -10.89 12.90
N GLY A 256 -2.44 -10.06 13.38
CA GLY A 256 -2.54 -9.64 14.77
C GLY A 256 -1.87 -8.31 15.10
N LEU A 257 -1.91 -7.98 16.40
CA LEU A 257 -1.34 -6.78 17.00
C LEU A 257 -0.43 -7.19 18.16
N LEU A 258 0.80 -6.69 18.17
CA LEU A 258 1.74 -6.89 19.28
C LEU A 258 1.64 -5.71 20.24
N GLY A 259 1.18 -5.95 21.46
CA GLY A 259 1.13 -4.96 22.53
C GLY A 259 2.36 -5.03 23.44
N THR A 260 2.93 -3.87 23.75
CA THR A 260 4.01 -3.72 24.74
C THR A 260 3.69 -2.56 25.68
N ILE A 261 3.74 -2.78 26.99
CA ILE A 261 3.66 -1.74 28.02
C ILE A 261 5.01 -1.63 28.72
N GLN A 262 5.59 -0.43 28.70
CA GLN A 262 6.77 -0.10 29.49
C GLN A 262 6.34 0.50 30.83
N LEU A 263 6.64 -0.23 31.91
CA LEU A 263 6.33 0.17 33.29
C LEU A 263 7.42 1.12 33.83
N GLU A 264 7.08 1.89 34.87
CA GLU A 264 8.00 2.88 35.47
C GLU A 264 9.25 2.24 36.10
N ASP A 265 9.18 0.97 36.49
CA ASP A 265 10.30 0.20 37.03
C ASP A 265 11.21 -0.41 35.95
N GLY A 266 10.97 -0.06 34.68
CA GLY A 266 11.75 -0.55 33.54
C GLY A 266 11.37 -1.95 33.04
N ARG A 267 10.37 -2.61 33.64
CA ARG A 267 9.85 -3.88 33.13
C ARG A 267 8.94 -3.66 31.92
N GLU A 268 8.92 -4.65 31.04
CA GLU A 268 8.01 -4.70 29.89
C GLU A 268 6.97 -5.80 30.06
N GLU A 269 5.70 -5.46 29.88
CA GLU A 269 4.63 -6.43 29.70
C GLU A 269 4.28 -6.53 28.22
N VAL A 270 4.35 -7.74 27.66
CA VAL A 270 4.07 -8.01 26.25
C VAL A 270 2.82 -8.88 26.12
N ARG A 271 1.95 -8.56 25.18
CA ARG A 271 0.74 -9.33 24.87
C ARG A 271 0.52 -9.38 23.36
N ASP A 272 0.37 -10.58 22.82
CA ASP A 272 -0.11 -10.78 21.45
C ASP A 272 -1.66 -10.75 21.43
N PHE A 273 -2.22 -10.00 20.48
CA PHE A 273 -3.63 -10.04 20.11
C PHE A 273 -3.74 -10.67 18.72
N ASP A 274 -3.67 -12.00 18.69
CA ASP A 274 -3.50 -12.78 17.46
C ASP A 274 -4.67 -13.71 17.13
N GLY A 275 -5.81 -13.55 17.81
CA GLY A 275 -7.09 -14.14 17.42
C GLY A 275 -7.83 -13.34 16.33
N PRO A 276 -9.17 -13.42 16.28
CA PRO A 276 -9.97 -12.68 15.30
C PRO A 276 -9.66 -11.18 15.36
N GLN A 277 -9.24 -10.61 14.23
CA GLN A 277 -8.75 -9.22 14.21
C GLN A 277 -9.83 -8.21 14.59
N VAL A 278 -11.11 -8.54 14.40
CA VAL A 278 -12.25 -7.71 14.84
C VAL A 278 -12.31 -7.53 16.36
N PHE A 279 -11.68 -8.41 17.14
CA PHE A 279 -11.60 -8.29 18.60
C PHE A 279 -10.37 -7.53 19.08
N ALA A 280 -9.32 -7.45 18.27
CA ALA A 280 -8.04 -6.87 18.68
C ALA A 280 -8.16 -5.44 19.23
N PRO A 281 -8.96 -4.51 18.65
CA PRO A 281 -9.10 -3.16 19.19
C PRO A 281 -9.62 -3.15 20.64
N GLU A 282 -10.76 -3.79 20.92
CA GLU A 282 -11.34 -3.73 22.27
C GLU A 282 -10.51 -4.51 23.29
N GLN A 283 -9.93 -5.65 22.89
CA GLN A 283 -9.02 -6.40 23.77
C GLN A 283 -7.77 -5.59 24.12
N ALA A 284 -7.19 -4.88 23.15
CA ALA A 284 -6.06 -4.00 23.38
C ALA A 284 -6.44 -2.82 24.26
N MET A 285 -7.60 -2.20 24.03
CA MET A 285 -8.11 -1.11 24.87
C MET A 285 -8.33 -1.55 26.31
N GLN A 286 -8.98 -2.69 26.51
CA GLN A 286 -9.22 -3.24 27.84
C GLN A 286 -7.90 -3.54 28.55
N TRP A 287 -6.96 -4.20 27.87
CA TRP A 287 -5.63 -4.47 28.42
C TRP A 287 -4.87 -3.20 28.84
N LEU A 288 -4.88 -2.17 28.00
CA LEU A 288 -4.27 -0.88 28.33
C LEU A 288 -4.96 -0.21 29.53
N ARG A 289 -6.30 -0.24 29.62
CA ARG A 289 -7.06 0.35 30.75
C ARG A 289 -6.81 -0.37 32.07
N ASP A 290 -6.62 -1.68 32.03
CA ASP A 290 -6.39 -2.49 33.22
C ASP A 290 -4.97 -2.31 33.78
N ARG A 291 -3.99 -2.05 32.90
CA ARG A 291 -2.57 -1.99 33.26
C ARG A 291 -2.02 -0.58 33.43
N LEU A 292 -2.51 0.37 32.66
CA LEU A 292 -2.05 1.74 32.75
C LEU A 292 -2.85 2.46 33.84
N PRO A 293 -2.19 3.24 34.71
CA PRO A 293 -2.90 4.09 35.64
C PRO A 293 -3.82 5.01 34.84
N ASN A 294 -5.05 5.20 35.32
CA ASN A 294 -5.92 6.22 34.76
C ASN A 294 -5.12 7.53 34.73
N PRO A 295 -4.96 8.17 33.55
CA PRO A 295 -4.13 9.36 33.44
C PRO A 295 -4.55 10.46 34.42
N ILE A 296 -5.81 10.43 34.90
CA ILE A 296 -6.39 11.44 35.78
C ILE A 296 -7.41 10.80 36.77
N ASP A 297 -7.33 11.19 38.04
CA ASP A 297 -8.13 10.72 39.19
C ASP A 297 -9.66 10.87 39.02
N ARG A 298 -10.45 9.94 39.59
CA ARG A 298 -11.84 9.59 39.23
C ARG A 298 -12.95 10.52 39.80
N SER A 299 -12.62 11.69 40.33
CA SER A 299 -13.57 12.52 41.09
C SER A 299 -14.21 13.70 40.33
N ASP A 300 -13.75 14.04 39.13
CA ASP A 300 -14.20 15.23 38.37
C ASP A 300 -14.76 14.86 36.98
N ALA A 301 -15.93 15.39 36.64
CA ALA A 301 -16.61 15.17 35.36
C ALA A 301 -15.75 15.59 34.16
N ARG A 302 -14.99 16.68 34.26
CA ARG A 302 -14.09 17.14 33.19
C ARG A 302 -12.98 16.12 32.92
N ARG A 303 -12.52 15.41 33.94
CA ARG A 303 -11.42 14.43 33.86
C ARG A 303 -11.89 13.09 33.27
N LEU A 304 -13.15 12.72 33.52
CA LEU A 304 -13.79 11.58 32.87
C LEU A 304 -13.93 11.81 31.35
N GLU A 305 -14.29 13.02 30.93
CA GLU A 305 -14.39 13.42 29.52
C GLU A 305 -13.04 13.28 28.78
N VAL A 306 -11.95 13.77 29.39
CA VAL A 306 -10.59 13.67 28.83
C VAL A 306 -10.14 12.22 28.66
N ASN A 307 -10.36 11.38 29.68
CA ASN A 307 -10.02 9.96 29.61
C ASN A 307 -10.83 9.24 28.53
N LYS A 308 -12.13 9.56 28.39
CA LYS A 308 -12.98 9.02 27.31
C LYS A 308 -12.40 9.37 25.94
N LYS A 309 -12.07 10.65 25.71
CA LYS A 309 -11.50 11.11 24.43
C LYS A 309 -10.16 10.47 24.11
N LEU A 310 -9.27 10.32 25.09
CA LEU A 310 -8.01 9.60 24.91
C LEU A 310 -8.24 8.18 24.38
N TRP A 311 -9.13 7.43 25.01
CA TRP A 311 -9.39 6.04 24.61
C TRP A 311 -10.14 5.92 23.29
N GLU A 312 -11.01 6.88 22.94
CA GLU A 312 -11.61 6.99 21.60
C GLU A 312 -10.51 7.15 20.53
N MET A 313 -9.53 8.03 20.76
CA MET A 313 -8.40 8.22 19.83
C MET A 313 -7.51 6.98 19.71
N VAL A 314 -7.20 6.30 20.81
CA VAL A 314 -6.37 5.09 20.77
C VAL A 314 -7.08 3.97 20.02
N ARG A 315 -8.39 3.79 20.26
CA ARG A 315 -9.21 2.81 19.54
C ARG A 315 -9.21 3.09 18.04
N GLU A 316 -9.43 4.35 17.65
CA GLU A 316 -9.38 4.81 16.26
C GLU A 316 -8.01 4.55 15.62
N ALA A 317 -6.92 4.84 16.34
CA ALA A 317 -5.56 4.59 15.87
C ALA A 317 -5.26 3.11 15.64
N VAL A 318 -5.67 2.23 16.56
CA VAL A 318 -5.49 0.77 16.41
C VAL A 318 -6.30 0.25 15.22
N VAL A 319 -7.56 0.67 15.09
CA VAL A 319 -8.42 0.28 13.96
C VAL A 319 -7.82 0.74 12.63
N ASN A 320 -7.39 2.00 12.53
CA ASN A 320 -6.76 2.53 11.31
C ASN A 320 -5.45 1.81 10.99
N ALA A 321 -4.65 1.46 12.01
CA ALA A 321 -3.44 0.68 11.80
C ALA A 321 -3.75 -0.69 11.20
N LEU A 322 -4.75 -1.41 11.70
CA LEU A 322 -5.15 -2.74 11.20
C LEU A 322 -5.77 -2.67 9.80
N ILE A 323 -6.63 -1.69 9.52
CA ILE A 323 -7.30 -1.52 8.23
C ILE A 323 -6.32 -1.10 7.13
N HIS A 324 -5.42 -0.13 7.41
CA HIS A 324 -4.56 0.44 6.38
C HIS A 324 -3.18 -0.21 6.27
N ARG A 325 -2.92 -1.25 7.08
CA ARG A 325 -1.69 -2.05 7.07
C ARG A 325 -1.40 -2.60 5.68
N ASP A 326 -0.12 -2.58 5.29
CA ASP A 326 0.36 -3.33 4.15
C ASP A 326 0.54 -4.81 4.50
N TYR A 327 -0.42 -5.63 4.08
CA TYR A 327 -0.41 -7.07 4.34
C TYR A 327 0.54 -7.89 3.46
N SER A 328 1.19 -7.27 2.48
CA SER A 328 2.28 -7.90 1.73
C SER A 328 3.55 -8.07 2.56
N ILE A 329 3.74 -7.24 3.60
CA ILE A 329 4.88 -7.32 4.52
C ILE A 329 4.63 -8.45 5.53
N LYS A 330 5.09 -9.67 5.20
CA LYS A 330 4.84 -10.88 6.01
C LYS A 330 5.57 -10.93 7.36
N GLY A 331 6.71 -10.23 7.47
CA GLY A 331 7.61 -10.31 8.64
C GLY A 331 7.35 -9.30 9.78
N ALA A 332 6.32 -8.46 9.66
CA ALA A 332 6.05 -7.37 10.60
C ALA A 332 4.58 -7.35 11.02
N LYS A 333 4.29 -7.19 12.32
CA LYS A 333 2.92 -7.00 12.82
C LYS A 333 2.61 -5.52 13.04
N CYS A 334 1.33 -5.17 13.16
CA CYS A 334 1.02 -3.92 13.86
C CYS A 334 1.57 -3.98 15.28
N GLN A 335 2.06 -2.86 15.80
CA GLN A 335 2.53 -2.76 17.17
C GLN A 335 1.79 -1.66 17.92
N LEU A 336 1.55 -1.91 19.21
CA LEU A 336 0.95 -0.98 20.14
C LEU A 336 1.87 -0.87 21.36
N THR A 337 2.64 0.20 21.43
CA THR A 337 3.60 0.41 22.52
C THR A 337 3.11 1.55 23.42
N ALA A 338 2.86 1.26 24.69
CA ALA A 338 2.44 2.24 25.65
C ALA A 338 3.49 2.48 26.73
N THR A 339 3.66 3.74 27.10
CA THR A 339 4.48 4.19 28.22
C THR A 339 3.58 4.98 29.20
N LYS A 340 4.17 5.49 30.28
CA LYS A 340 3.50 6.47 31.16
C LYS A 340 2.97 7.69 30.39
N HIS A 341 3.64 8.08 29.32
CA HIS A 341 3.47 9.38 28.67
C HIS A 341 2.80 9.30 27.30
N THR A 342 3.01 8.20 26.58
CA THR A 342 2.61 8.07 25.18
C THR A 342 2.02 6.70 24.88
N ILE A 343 1.18 6.64 23.86
CA ILE A 343 0.72 5.41 23.22
C ILE A 343 1.09 5.52 21.75
N ASN A 344 1.95 4.61 21.28
CA ASN A 344 2.41 4.55 19.91
C ASN A 344 1.72 3.40 19.19
N VAL A 345 1.09 3.68 18.06
CA VAL A 345 0.49 2.67 17.18
C VAL A 345 1.28 2.63 15.89
N MET A 346 1.88 1.49 15.57
CA MET A 346 2.78 1.32 14.42
C MET A 346 2.14 0.35 13.43
N SER A 347 1.97 0.78 12.18
CA SER A 347 1.44 -0.06 11.09
C SER A 347 2.51 -0.27 10.01
N PRO A 348 2.78 -1.52 9.59
CA PRO A 348 3.69 -1.78 8.47
C PRO A 348 3.21 -1.15 7.15
N GLY A 349 4.15 -0.55 6.42
CA GLY A 349 3.92 0.02 5.09
C GLY A 349 3.72 1.54 5.09
N GLU A 350 4.06 2.16 3.96
CA GLU A 350 3.87 3.59 3.73
C GLU A 350 2.39 3.95 3.54
N PRO A 351 2.01 5.23 3.70
CA PRO A 351 0.70 5.71 3.26
C PRO A 351 0.39 5.24 1.84
N VAL A 352 -0.86 4.89 1.56
CA VAL A 352 -1.27 4.44 0.23
C VAL A 352 -1.27 5.63 -0.73
N GLU A 353 -0.60 5.50 -1.89
CA GLU A 353 -0.62 6.56 -2.90
C GLU A 353 -2.07 6.87 -3.34
N PRO A 354 -2.44 8.15 -3.56
CA PRO A 354 -1.59 9.35 -3.57
C PRO A 354 -1.46 10.07 -2.21
N ILE A 355 -1.83 9.43 -1.09
CA ILE A 355 -1.73 10.04 0.24
C ILE A 355 -0.26 10.24 0.60
N THR A 356 0.12 11.46 0.98
CA THR A 356 1.50 11.78 1.38
C THR A 356 1.69 11.73 2.90
N LEU A 357 2.93 11.58 3.34
CA LEU A 357 3.28 11.66 4.76
C LEU A 357 2.97 13.03 5.36
N GLU A 358 3.09 14.10 4.58
CA GLU A 358 2.74 15.47 4.98
C GLU A 358 1.25 15.59 5.28
N GLN A 359 0.38 15.00 4.45
CA GLN A 359 -1.07 14.98 4.70
C GLN A 359 -1.42 14.17 5.96
N MET A 360 -0.72 13.06 6.18
CA MET A 360 -0.86 12.28 7.42
C MET A 360 -0.45 13.10 8.64
N ARG A 361 0.70 13.78 8.59
CA ARG A 361 1.18 14.67 9.67
C ARG A 361 0.21 15.82 9.96
N ALA A 362 -0.40 16.36 8.91
CA ALA A 362 -1.42 17.43 9.02
C ALA A 362 -2.80 16.92 9.45
N LEU A 363 -2.98 15.59 9.60
CA LEU A 363 -4.26 14.95 9.95
C LEU A 363 -5.40 15.37 9.01
N ASN A 364 -5.09 15.53 7.72
CA ASN A 364 -6.04 15.99 6.69
C ASN A 364 -6.02 15.15 5.41
N ALA A 365 -5.42 13.95 5.46
CA ALA A 365 -5.42 13.04 4.33
C ALA A 365 -6.85 12.64 3.92
N PRO A 366 -7.11 12.49 2.61
CA PRO A 366 -8.41 12.02 2.12
C PRO A 366 -8.67 10.57 2.53
N MET A 367 -9.95 10.17 2.48
CA MET A 367 -10.32 8.78 2.72
C MET A 367 -9.88 7.90 1.55
N LEU A 368 -8.86 7.07 1.78
CA LEU A 368 -8.47 6.00 0.86
C LEU A 368 -7.98 4.79 1.67
N SER A 369 -8.69 3.67 1.55
CA SER A 369 -8.35 2.45 2.26
C SER A 369 -7.52 1.51 1.40
N ARG A 370 -6.41 1.03 1.97
CA ARG A 370 -5.57 -0.01 1.36
C ARG A 370 -6.29 -1.36 1.35
N ASN A 371 -7.13 -1.62 2.35
CA ASN A 371 -7.91 -2.86 2.46
C ASN A 371 -9.41 -2.53 2.61
N PRO A 372 -10.12 -2.24 1.50
CA PRO A 372 -11.53 -1.84 1.53
C PRO A 372 -12.45 -2.88 2.18
N VAL A 373 -12.17 -4.18 2.00
CA VAL A 373 -12.94 -5.27 2.63
C VAL A 373 -12.84 -5.23 4.16
N LEU A 374 -11.62 -5.03 4.70
CA LEU A 374 -11.42 -4.86 6.14
C LEU A 374 -12.16 -3.62 6.63
N HIS A 375 -12.03 -2.49 5.93
CA HIS A 375 -12.70 -1.25 6.31
C HIS A 375 -14.22 -1.42 6.37
N TYR A 376 -14.82 -2.03 5.35
CA TYR A 376 -16.25 -2.31 5.32
C TYR A 376 -16.70 -3.15 6.52
N VAL A 377 -16.00 -4.26 6.82
CA VAL A 377 -16.37 -5.12 7.95
C VAL A 377 -16.23 -4.38 9.28
N PHE A 378 -15.13 -3.66 9.50
CA PHE A 378 -14.95 -2.85 10.71
C PHE A 378 -16.02 -1.76 10.87
N SER A 379 -16.41 -1.12 9.77
CA SER A 379 -17.50 -0.12 9.76
C SER A 379 -18.85 -0.74 10.10
N ARG A 380 -19.20 -1.88 9.50
CA ARG A 380 -20.41 -2.65 9.83
C ARG A 380 -20.43 -3.15 11.28
N MET A 381 -19.27 -3.21 11.93
CA MET A 381 -19.13 -3.56 13.34
C MET A 381 -19.06 -2.34 14.27
N GLU A 382 -19.30 -1.13 13.74
CA GLU A 382 -19.19 0.15 14.47
C GLU A 382 -17.80 0.39 15.07
N LEU A 383 -16.77 -0.28 14.52
CA LEU A 383 -15.38 -0.13 14.93
C LEU A 383 -14.65 0.97 14.14
N ALA A 384 -15.09 1.28 12.92
CA ALA A 384 -14.49 2.31 12.08
C ALA A 384 -15.56 3.24 11.50
N GLU A 385 -15.20 4.49 11.22
CA GLU A 385 -16.06 5.41 10.46
C GLU A 385 -15.78 5.34 8.96
N GLU A 386 -16.84 5.31 8.14
CA GLU A 386 -16.76 5.29 6.67
C GLU A 386 -16.76 6.68 6.03
N ARG A 387 -16.82 7.77 6.81
CA ARG A 387 -16.93 9.14 6.27
C ARG A 387 -15.59 9.88 6.13
N GLY A 388 -14.47 9.18 6.34
CA GLY A 388 -13.14 9.81 6.31
C GLY A 388 -12.89 10.78 7.47
N LEU A 389 -13.69 10.68 8.54
CA LEU A 389 -13.60 11.59 9.69
C LEU A 389 -12.53 11.15 10.71
N GLY A 390 -11.94 9.95 10.58
CA GLY A 390 -11.01 9.39 11.57
C GLY A 390 -9.85 10.31 11.96
N LEU A 391 -9.13 10.88 10.98
CA LEU A 391 -8.03 11.81 11.24
C LEU A 391 -8.51 13.13 11.88
N LYS A 392 -9.69 13.60 11.46
CA LYS A 392 -10.33 14.77 12.06
C LYS A 392 -10.74 14.49 13.51
N SER A 393 -11.30 13.33 13.79
CA SER A 393 -11.67 12.89 15.14
C SER A 393 -10.45 12.74 16.06
N LEU A 394 -9.30 12.30 15.54
CA LEU A 394 -8.03 12.31 16.28
C LEU A 394 -7.59 13.73 16.66
N ARG A 395 -7.64 14.67 15.71
CA ARG A 395 -7.27 16.07 15.95
C ARG A 395 -8.24 16.74 16.95
N ASP A 396 -9.53 16.70 16.64
CA ASP A 396 -10.57 17.38 17.41
C ASP A 396 -10.71 16.73 18.82
N GLY A 397 -10.48 15.41 18.90
CA GLY A 397 -10.42 14.66 20.16
C GLY A 397 -9.28 15.10 21.08
N ALA A 398 -8.08 15.32 20.54
CA ALA A 398 -6.95 15.84 21.31
C ALA A 398 -7.19 17.27 21.77
N GLU A 399 -7.71 18.14 20.89
CA GLU A 399 -7.97 19.54 21.20
C GLU A 399 -9.03 19.72 22.30
N SER A 400 -10.14 18.98 22.21
CA SER A 400 -11.20 18.99 23.21
C SER A 400 -10.74 18.41 24.55
N ALA A 401 -9.85 17.42 24.52
CA ALA A 401 -9.23 16.84 25.71
C ALA A 401 -8.11 17.70 26.32
N GLY A 402 -7.67 18.76 25.62
CA GLY A 402 -6.50 19.56 26.02
C GLY A 402 -5.19 18.76 25.97
N LEU A 403 -5.15 17.70 25.18
CA LEU A 403 -3.97 16.86 24.96
C LEU A 403 -3.19 17.38 23.75
N PRO A 404 -1.88 17.12 23.69
CA PRO A 404 -1.11 17.39 22.48
C PRO A 404 -1.67 16.65 21.25
N ARG A 405 -1.59 17.30 20.09
CA ARG A 405 -2.01 16.69 18.81
C ARG A 405 -1.23 15.39 18.54
N PRO A 406 -1.89 14.32 18.09
CA PRO A 406 -1.21 13.10 17.66
C PRO A 406 -0.25 13.37 16.50
N ARG A 407 0.87 12.63 16.44
CA ARG A 407 1.91 12.86 15.43
C ARG A 407 2.22 11.60 14.64
N TYR A 408 2.18 11.73 13.32
CA TYR A 408 2.63 10.68 12.40
C TYR A 408 4.14 10.82 12.10
N LYS A 409 4.85 9.70 12.13
CA LYS A 409 6.25 9.59 11.73
C LYS A 409 6.45 8.32 10.91
N TRP A 410 7.21 8.44 9.83
CA TRP A 410 7.73 7.29 9.12
C TRP A 410 8.99 6.78 9.82
N VAL A 411 8.95 5.54 10.30
CA VAL A 411 10.07 4.82 10.91
C VAL A 411 10.14 3.46 10.22
N PRO A 412 10.82 3.36 9.06
CA PRO A 412 10.78 2.15 8.23
C PRO A 412 10.99 0.86 9.04
N PRO A 413 10.17 -0.18 8.83
CA PRO A 413 9.10 -0.30 7.83
C PRO A 413 7.71 0.19 8.30
N TYR A 414 7.63 1.01 9.36
CA TYR A 414 6.39 1.37 10.04
C TYR A 414 5.98 2.85 9.86
N LEU A 415 4.69 3.05 9.58
CA LEU A 415 4.02 4.30 9.83
C LEU A 415 3.59 4.32 11.30
N SER A 416 4.19 5.21 12.09
CA SER A 416 3.97 5.34 13.53
C SER A 416 3.10 6.54 13.85
N LEU A 417 2.05 6.33 14.64
CA LEU A 417 1.22 7.38 15.23
C LEU A 417 1.46 7.44 16.74
N THR A 418 1.94 8.58 17.22
CA THR A 418 2.12 8.86 18.65
C THR A 418 0.93 9.64 19.19
N ILE A 419 0.27 9.09 20.22
CA ILE A 419 -0.79 9.75 21.00
C ILE A 419 -0.22 10.08 22.38
N TYR A 420 -0.38 11.33 22.80
CA TYR A 420 0.11 11.82 24.09
C TYR A 420 -0.95 11.66 25.18
N ARG A 421 -0.55 11.14 26.34
CA ARG A 421 -1.44 10.94 27.50
C ARG A 421 -1.54 12.17 28.41
N ASN A 422 -0.61 13.11 28.28
CA ASN A 422 -0.57 14.38 29.01
C ASN A 422 0.32 15.41 28.28
N ALA A 423 0.20 16.69 28.63
CA ALA A 423 1.01 17.77 28.05
C ALA A 423 2.52 17.65 28.37
N ALA A 424 2.85 17.19 29.58
CA ALA A 424 4.24 16.99 30.03
C ALA A 424 5.03 16.03 29.13
N ALA A 425 4.35 15.06 28.52
CA ALA A 425 4.95 14.10 27.59
C ALA A 425 5.59 14.78 26.37
N LEU A 426 4.85 15.64 25.67
CA LEU A 426 5.34 16.34 24.49
C LEU A 426 6.39 17.38 24.86
N ALA A 427 6.19 18.08 25.97
CA ALA A 427 7.12 19.06 26.49
C ALA A 427 8.52 18.46 26.75
N SER A 428 8.56 17.25 27.32
CA SER A 428 9.80 16.51 27.55
C SER A 428 10.45 16.01 26.27
N GLU A 429 9.66 15.62 25.26
CA GLU A 429 10.16 15.20 23.94
C GLU A 429 10.81 16.39 23.20
N LEU A 430 10.13 17.55 23.17
CA LEU A 430 10.60 18.76 22.47
C LEU A 430 11.77 19.44 23.17
N ALA A 431 11.83 19.42 24.50
CA ALA A 431 12.91 20.04 25.26
C ALA A 431 14.23 19.25 25.12
N GLY A 432 14.18 17.97 24.76
CA GLY A 432 15.33 17.07 24.88
C GLY A 432 15.77 16.89 26.35
N SER A 433 16.71 15.98 26.59
CA SER A 433 17.15 15.63 27.96
C SER A 433 17.75 16.81 28.72
N THR A 434 18.40 17.75 28.03
CA THR A 434 19.15 18.86 28.65
C THR A 434 18.34 20.14 28.89
N ALA A 435 17.25 20.40 28.16
CA ALA A 435 16.42 21.60 28.41
C ALA A 435 15.26 21.33 29.38
N SER A 436 14.79 20.07 29.48
CA SER A 436 13.76 19.65 30.44
C SER A 436 14.18 19.90 31.90
N GLU A 437 15.48 19.73 32.21
CA GLU A 437 16.05 19.99 33.54
C GLU A 437 16.14 21.50 33.89
N ARG A 438 16.12 22.40 32.89
CA ARG A 438 16.25 23.85 33.10
C ARG A 438 14.90 24.56 33.29
N LEU A 439 13.79 23.91 32.94
CA LEU A 439 12.45 24.47 33.07
C LEU A 439 11.87 24.10 34.45
N THR A 440 11.77 25.07 35.35
CA THR A 440 11.20 24.90 36.69
C THR A 440 10.02 25.86 36.93
N GLY A 441 9.12 25.49 37.84
CA GLY A 441 7.96 26.30 38.23
C GLY A 441 7.07 26.68 37.04
N ASP A 442 6.60 27.92 37.03
CA ASP A 442 5.62 28.45 36.08
C ASP A 442 6.08 28.32 34.62
N ARG A 443 7.39 28.45 34.37
CA ARG A 443 7.97 28.32 33.01
C ARG A 443 7.80 26.91 32.45
N LYS A 444 7.81 25.88 33.31
CA LYS A 444 7.56 24.49 32.91
C LYS A 444 6.09 24.32 32.52
N THR A 445 5.16 24.82 33.34
CA THR A 445 3.72 24.74 33.05
C THR A 445 3.36 25.49 31.77
N VAL A 446 3.92 26.69 31.56
CA VAL A 446 3.73 27.45 30.31
C VAL A 446 4.29 26.69 29.11
N TRP A 447 5.48 26.12 29.22
CA TRP A 447 6.07 25.30 28.14
C TRP A 447 5.22 24.05 27.83
N GLU A 448 4.72 23.37 28.86
CA GLU A 448 3.86 22.20 28.69
C GLU A 448 2.59 22.55 27.93
N VAL A 449 1.90 23.63 28.31
CA VAL A 449 0.67 24.07 27.63
C VAL A 449 0.97 24.58 26.21
N ALA A 450 2.00 25.41 26.04
CA ALA A 450 2.38 25.96 24.74
C ALA A 450 2.77 24.85 23.76
N SER A 451 3.48 23.82 24.23
CA SER A 451 3.91 22.70 23.38
C SER A 451 2.75 21.89 22.80
N THR A 452 1.55 21.95 23.38
CA THR A 452 0.40 21.15 22.93
C THR A 452 -0.16 21.56 21.57
N ARG A 453 0.22 22.73 21.04
CA ARG A 453 -0.31 23.30 19.80
C ARG A 453 0.81 23.89 18.94
N ASP A 454 0.56 23.97 17.64
CA ASP A 454 1.47 24.64 16.69
C ASP A 454 1.42 26.16 16.87
N GLU A 455 0.24 26.69 17.22
CA GLU A 455 0.00 28.09 17.55
C GLU A 455 -0.91 28.18 18.78
N ILE A 456 -0.60 29.11 19.70
CA ILE A 456 -1.43 29.42 20.86
C ILE A 456 -1.46 30.93 21.06
N THR A 457 -2.65 31.49 21.26
CA THR A 457 -2.77 32.93 21.55
C THR A 457 -2.38 33.21 22.99
N THR A 458 -1.89 34.43 23.26
CA THR A 458 -1.56 34.87 24.63
C THR A 458 -2.75 34.69 25.58
N ARG A 459 -3.96 35.02 25.11
CA ARG A 459 -5.19 34.85 25.88
C ARG A 459 -5.46 33.39 26.25
N GLU A 460 -5.34 32.46 25.31
CA GLU A 460 -5.54 31.03 25.58
C GLU A 460 -4.47 30.46 26.51
N LEU A 461 -3.23 30.97 26.41
CA LEU A 461 -2.13 30.56 27.27
C LEU A 461 -2.40 31.01 28.72
N ILE A 462 -2.84 32.26 28.94
CA ILE A 462 -3.23 32.79 30.24
C ILE A 462 -4.44 32.01 30.80
N GLU A 463 -5.49 31.79 30.00
CA GLU A 463 -6.69 31.05 30.42
C GLU A 463 -6.39 29.60 30.84
N ARG A 464 -5.38 28.96 30.22
CA ARG A 464 -5.01 27.57 30.49
C ARG A 464 -3.96 27.38 31.58
N THR A 465 -3.10 28.37 31.79
CA THR A 465 -1.99 28.27 32.76
C THR A 465 -2.26 29.06 34.04
N GLY A 466 -3.10 30.09 34.00
CA GLY A 466 -3.37 30.98 35.13
C GLY A 466 -2.26 32.01 35.40
N TYR A 467 -1.24 32.09 34.54
CA TYR A 467 -0.16 33.06 34.62
C TYR A 467 -0.33 34.16 33.57
N ASP A 468 -0.02 35.40 33.95
CA ASP A 468 -0.15 36.61 33.13
C ASP A 468 1.09 36.86 32.25
#